data_AF-U1PPP7-F1
#
_entry.id   AF-U1PPP7-F1
#
_cell.length_a   1.000
_cell.length_b   1.000
_cell.length_c   1.000
_cell.angle_alpha   90.00
_cell.angle_beta   90.00
_cell.angle_gamma   90.00
#
_symmetry.space_group_name_H-M   'P 1'
#
loop_
_entity.id
_entity.type
_entity.pdbx_description
1 polymer ?
#
loop_
_entity_poly.entity_id
_entity_poly.type
_entity_poly.pdbx_seq_one_letter_code
_entity_poly.pdbx_strand_id
1 'polypeptide(L)'
;MGISVSASTAVVFLGVFVAAGTLYPAVSNGVEEVTDARQTTTDRALEQKNTAINVTSVEYNTTGDGILEVRVENTGTTAVSVPETNLLVDGNPNSTRDSYTPLVGGSTSSDVLLPGEELKISVDPGFSPGVRPSRVKVVVDHGVSEFAEVA
;
A
#
# COMPACT_ATOMS: atom_id res chain seq x y z
N MET A 1 16.91 -17.94 66.65
CA MET A 1 17.45 -17.62 65.31
C MET A 1 16.53 -18.13 64.17
N GLY A 2 15.19 -18.04 64.29
CA GLY A 2 14.26 -18.68 63.33
C GLY A 2 13.33 -17.73 62.56
N ILE A 3 12.91 -16.61 63.16
CA ILE A 3 11.92 -15.70 62.54
C ILE A 3 12.52 -14.84 61.43
N SER A 4 13.76 -14.35 61.59
CA SER A 4 14.39 -13.44 60.60
C SER A 4 14.65 -14.14 59.26
N VAL A 5 15.19 -15.36 59.27
CA VAL A 5 15.48 -16.13 58.05
C VAL A 5 14.18 -16.55 57.34
N SER A 6 13.15 -16.95 58.09
CA SER A 6 11.84 -17.31 57.55
C SER A 6 11.08 -16.11 56.97
N ALA A 7 11.20 -14.94 57.59
CA ALA A 7 10.60 -13.71 57.07
C ALA A 7 11.30 -13.24 55.78
N SER A 8 12.63 -13.31 55.71
CA SER A 8 13.38 -12.98 54.50
C SER A 8 13.05 -13.92 53.33
N THR A 9 12.92 -15.23 53.59
CA THR A 9 12.53 -16.18 52.53
C THR A 9 11.13 -15.91 52.00
N ALA A 10 10.17 -15.59 52.87
CA ALA A 10 8.81 -15.25 52.45
C ALA A 10 8.76 -14.03 51.51
N VAL A 11 9.54 -12.99 51.81
CA VAL A 11 9.61 -11.77 50.98
C VAL A 11 10.20 -12.07 49.60
N VAL A 12 11.26 -12.88 49.53
CA VAL A 12 11.85 -13.29 48.25
C VAL A 12 10.85 -14.09 47.41
N PHE A 13 10.14 -15.04 48.01
CA PHE A 13 9.10 -15.81 47.31
C PHE A 13 7.97 -14.93 46.78
N LEU A 14 7.53 -13.94 47.56
CA LEU A 14 6.53 -12.97 47.10
C LEU A 14 7.03 -12.18 45.89
N GLY A 15 8.27 -11.69 45.92
CA GLY A 15 8.88 -10.97 44.81
C GLY A 15 8.98 -11.80 43.54
N VAL A 16 9.40 -13.07 43.65
CA VAL A 16 9.44 -14.01 42.52
C VAL A 16 8.04 -14.31 42.00
N PHE A 17 7.04 -14.45 42.87
CA PHE A 17 5.66 -14.70 42.45
C PHE A 17 5.07 -13.53 41.66
N VAL A 18 5.29 -12.29 42.14
CA VAL A 18 4.88 -11.08 41.42
C VAL A 18 5.62 -10.97 40.09
N ALA A 19 6.93 -11.23 40.07
CA ALA A 19 7.73 -11.20 38.85
C ALA A 19 7.27 -12.25 37.83
N ALA A 20 6.97 -13.48 38.25
CA ALA A 20 6.46 -14.52 37.37
C ALA A 20 5.06 -14.17 36.83
N GLY A 21 4.20 -13.58 37.68
CA GLY A 21 2.86 -13.14 37.31
C GLY A 21 2.84 -12.03 36.26
N THR A 22 3.84 -11.15 36.24
CA THR A 22 3.96 -10.10 35.22
C THR A 22 4.77 -10.52 34.00
N LEU A 23 5.74 -11.44 34.17
CA LEU A 23 6.59 -11.94 33.10
C LEU A 23 5.80 -12.77 32.08
N TYR A 24 4.92 -13.67 32.54
CA TYR A 24 4.16 -14.53 31.64
C TYR A 24 3.31 -13.76 30.61
N PRO A 25 2.43 -12.82 30.99
CA PRO A 25 1.65 -12.06 30.01
C PRO A 25 2.53 -11.21 29.11
N ALA A 26 3.64 -10.64 29.61
CA ALA A 26 4.57 -9.88 28.78
C ALA A 26 5.22 -10.74 27.69
N VAL A 27 5.62 -11.97 28.02
CA VAL A 27 6.19 -12.91 27.05
C VAL A 27 5.13 -13.41 26.07
N SER A 28 3.93 -13.78 26.55
CA SER A 28 2.84 -14.26 25.68
C SER A 28 2.45 -13.21 24.66
N ASN A 29 2.18 -11.97 25.11
CA ASN A 29 1.81 -10.87 24.25
C ASN A 29 2.92 -10.57 23.22
N GLY A 30 4.19 -10.60 23.65
CA GLY A 30 5.33 -10.38 22.75
C GLY A 30 5.46 -11.47 21.68
N VAL A 31 5.19 -12.73 22.01
CA VAL A 31 5.22 -13.84 21.03
C VAL A 31 4.05 -13.74 20.05
N GLU A 32 2.85 -13.39 20.53
CA GLU A 32 1.68 -13.15 19.68
C GLU A 32 1.93 -12.01 18.69
N GLU A 33 2.43 -10.86 19.17
CA GLU A 33 2.71 -9.69 18.32
C GLU A 33 3.74 -10.01 17.21
N VAL A 34 4.81 -10.75 17.54
CA VAL A 34 5.79 -11.18 16.54
C VAL A 34 5.21 -12.18 15.55
N THR A 35 4.34 -13.07 16.01
CA THR A 35 3.69 -14.08 15.16
C THR A 35 2.73 -13.40 14.17
N ASP A 36 1.89 -12.47 14.65
CA ASP A 36 0.95 -11.70 13.84
C ASP A 36 1.70 -10.82 12.81
N ALA A 37 2.80 -10.19 13.22
CA ALA A 37 3.64 -9.41 12.32
C ALA A 37 4.25 -10.27 11.18
N ARG A 38 4.69 -11.50 11.51
CA ARG A 38 5.21 -12.44 10.51
C ARG A 38 4.12 -12.93 9.57
N GLN A 39 2.93 -13.22 10.09
CA GLN A 39 1.80 -13.63 9.28
C GLN A 39 1.40 -12.52 8.30
N THR A 40 1.21 -11.29 8.81
CA THR A 40 0.88 -10.12 7.98
C THR A 40 1.93 -9.86 6.90
N THR A 41 3.22 -10.09 7.20
CA THR A 41 4.29 -9.93 6.20
C THR A 41 4.22 -11.00 5.10
N THR A 42 3.86 -12.22 5.47
CA THR A 42 3.68 -13.34 4.52
C THR A 42 2.47 -13.09 3.62
N ASP A 43 1.36 -12.65 4.21
CA ASP A 43 0.13 -12.33 3.50
C ASP A 43 0.35 -11.19 2.50
N ARG A 44 0.98 -10.08 2.92
CA ARG A 44 1.34 -8.98 2.01
C ARG A 44 2.26 -9.43 0.87
N ALA A 45 3.20 -10.33 1.12
CA ALA A 45 4.09 -10.85 0.09
C ALA A 45 3.35 -11.77 -0.91
N LEU A 46 2.29 -12.45 -0.48
CA LEU A 46 1.43 -13.24 -1.35
C LEU A 46 0.53 -12.32 -2.19
N GLU A 47 -0.08 -11.32 -1.57
CA GLU A 47 -0.88 -10.29 -2.25
C GLU A 47 -0.04 -9.57 -3.31
N GLN A 48 1.16 -9.11 -2.96
CA GLN A 48 2.09 -8.47 -3.91
C GLN A 48 2.42 -9.35 -5.12
N LYS A 49 2.51 -10.67 -4.96
CA LYS A 49 2.78 -11.60 -6.06
C LYS A 49 1.56 -11.88 -6.93
N ASN A 50 0.37 -11.79 -6.36
CA ASN A 50 -0.89 -12.03 -7.04
C ASN A 50 -1.46 -10.75 -7.68
N THR A 51 -1.01 -9.58 -7.23
CA THR A 51 -1.30 -8.29 -7.86
C THR A 51 -0.36 -8.07 -9.04
N ALA A 52 -0.93 -7.82 -10.21
CA ALA A 52 -0.20 -7.40 -11.40
C ALA A 52 -1.03 -6.36 -12.15
N ILE A 53 -0.36 -5.37 -12.72
CA ILE A 53 -0.98 -4.33 -13.53
C ILE A 53 -0.21 -4.18 -14.83
N ASN A 54 -0.86 -3.70 -15.86
CA ASN A 54 -0.23 -3.39 -17.13
C ASN A 54 -0.73 -2.02 -17.62
N VAL A 55 0.17 -1.17 -18.10
CA VAL A 55 -0.21 0.12 -18.69
C VAL A 55 -0.45 -0.11 -20.18
N THR A 56 -1.71 -0.02 -20.60
CA THR A 56 -2.15 -0.35 -21.96
C THR A 56 -1.99 0.81 -22.93
N SER A 57 -2.20 2.04 -22.47
CA SER A 57 -1.99 3.25 -23.27
C SER A 57 -1.62 4.45 -22.38
N VAL A 58 -0.78 5.34 -22.95
CA VAL A 58 -0.38 6.62 -22.36
C VAL A 58 -0.37 7.66 -23.47
N GLU A 59 -1.40 8.51 -23.49
CA GLU A 59 -1.61 9.49 -24.55
C GLU A 59 -1.66 10.90 -23.97
N TYR A 60 -0.85 11.81 -24.52
CA TYR A 60 -0.86 13.21 -24.13
C TYR A 60 -1.44 14.08 -25.24
N ASN A 61 -2.48 14.85 -24.91
CA ASN A 61 -3.11 15.73 -25.89
C ASN A 61 -2.35 17.06 -26.03
N THR A 62 -1.43 17.13 -26.99
CA THR A 62 -0.63 18.34 -27.27
C THR A 62 -1.38 19.48 -27.95
N THR A 63 -2.53 19.21 -28.55
CA THR A 63 -3.25 20.16 -29.43
C THR A 63 -4.59 20.62 -28.83
N GLY A 64 -5.04 19.96 -27.77
CA GLY A 64 -6.27 20.28 -27.01
C GLY A 64 -5.98 20.73 -25.58
N ASP A 65 -6.70 20.15 -24.63
CA ASP A 65 -6.77 20.61 -23.23
C ASP A 65 -5.51 20.33 -22.39
N GLY A 66 -4.43 19.79 -22.98
CA GLY A 66 -3.20 19.44 -22.25
C GLY A 66 -3.36 18.26 -21.29
N ILE A 67 -4.43 17.46 -21.44
CA ILE A 67 -4.73 16.32 -20.56
C ILE A 67 -3.88 15.11 -20.96
N LEU A 68 -3.33 14.44 -19.94
CA LEU A 68 -2.68 13.14 -20.03
C LEU A 68 -3.71 12.05 -19.69
N GLU A 69 -3.91 11.11 -20.62
CA GLU A 69 -4.74 9.93 -20.45
C GLU A 69 -3.85 8.70 -20.26
N VAL A 70 -4.02 8.02 -19.12
CA VAL A 70 -3.31 6.78 -18.79
C VAL A 70 -4.34 5.68 -18.61
N ARG A 71 -4.14 4.54 -19.29
CA ARG A 71 -4.98 3.35 -19.15
C ARG A 71 -4.19 2.23 -18.52
N VAL A 72 -4.76 1.63 -17.48
CA VAL A 72 -4.13 0.61 -16.65
C VAL A 72 -5.08 -0.56 -16.51
N GLU A 73 -4.63 -1.74 -16.89
CA GLU A 73 -5.39 -2.99 -16.75
C GLU A 73 -4.87 -3.79 -15.56
N ASN A 74 -5.78 -4.35 -14.75
CA ASN A 74 -5.40 -5.31 -13.72
C ASN A 74 -5.24 -6.71 -14.35
N THR A 75 -4.00 -7.13 -14.55
CA THR A 75 -3.64 -8.45 -15.13
C THR A 75 -3.37 -9.50 -14.05
N GLY A 76 -3.49 -9.13 -12.78
CA GLY A 76 -3.32 -10.02 -11.62
C GLY A 76 -4.57 -10.83 -11.31
N THR A 77 -4.60 -11.40 -10.11
CA THR A 77 -5.72 -12.20 -9.58
C THR A 77 -6.38 -11.58 -8.36
N THR A 78 -5.85 -10.47 -7.85
CA THR A 78 -6.35 -9.71 -6.70
C THR A 78 -7.01 -8.42 -7.17
N ALA A 79 -7.98 -7.94 -6.40
CA ALA A 79 -8.56 -6.62 -6.62
C ALA A 79 -7.56 -5.54 -6.17
N VAL A 80 -7.54 -4.42 -6.90
CA VAL A 80 -6.67 -3.28 -6.60
C VAL A 80 -7.51 -2.09 -6.17
N SER A 81 -7.06 -1.39 -5.12
CA SER A 81 -7.69 -0.17 -4.65
C SER A 81 -7.36 1.01 -5.57
N VAL A 82 -8.39 1.57 -6.23
CA VAL A 82 -8.25 2.80 -7.03
C VAL A 82 -7.79 4.00 -6.20
N PRO A 83 -8.32 4.27 -4.98
CA PRO A 83 -7.86 5.43 -4.20
C PRO A 83 -6.42 5.32 -3.69
N GLU A 84 -5.87 4.12 -3.58
CA GLU A 84 -4.47 3.90 -3.17
C GLU A 84 -3.50 3.88 -4.36
N THR A 85 -4.03 4.02 -5.59
CA THR A 85 -3.23 4.10 -6.80
C THR A 85 -2.55 5.48 -6.92
N ASN A 86 -1.24 5.46 -7.13
CA ASN A 86 -0.43 6.66 -7.35
C ASN A 86 0.07 6.72 -8.79
N LEU A 87 -0.08 7.89 -9.41
CA LEU A 87 0.47 8.19 -10.73
C LEU A 87 1.60 9.21 -10.59
N LEU A 88 2.79 8.83 -11.07
CA LEU A 88 3.94 9.72 -11.18
C LEU A 88 4.15 10.07 -12.66
N VAL A 89 4.26 11.36 -12.94
CA VAL A 89 4.54 11.88 -14.29
C VAL A 89 5.93 12.51 -14.28
N ASP A 90 6.84 12.01 -15.11
CA ASP A 90 8.27 12.36 -15.13
C ASP A 90 9.02 12.21 -13.79
N GLY A 91 8.42 11.53 -12.82
CA GLY A 91 8.95 11.36 -11.46
C GLY A 91 8.39 12.37 -10.45
N ASN A 92 7.50 13.27 -10.89
CA ASN A 92 6.74 14.14 -9.99
C ASN A 92 5.45 13.41 -9.56
N PRO A 93 5.20 13.24 -8.25
CA PRO A 93 3.92 12.71 -7.79
C PRO A 93 2.82 13.74 -8.07
N ASN A 94 1.85 13.40 -8.92
CA ASN A 94 0.58 14.12 -8.95
C ASN A 94 -0.20 13.67 -7.72
N SER A 95 0.10 14.30 -6.58
CA SER A 95 -0.08 13.71 -5.25
C SER A 95 -1.49 13.81 -4.66
N THR A 96 -2.52 14.12 -5.45
CA THR A 96 -3.87 14.22 -4.91
C THR A 96 -4.88 13.58 -5.84
N ARG A 97 -5.74 12.68 -5.34
CA ARG A 97 -6.88 12.13 -6.09
C ARG A 97 -7.72 13.24 -6.76
N ASP A 98 -7.81 14.42 -6.15
CA ASP A 98 -8.47 15.60 -6.70
C ASP A 98 -7.87 16.10 -8.03
N SER A 99 -6.63 15.69 -8.35
CA SER A 99 -5.95 16.07 -9.59
C SER A 99 -6.30 15.19 -10.78
N TYR A 100 -6.98 14.05 -10.58
CA TYR A 100 -7.34 13.16 -11.69
C TYR A 100 -8.72 12.50 -11.52
N THR A 101 -9.37 12.19 -12.64
CA THR A 101 -10.66 11.49 -12.64
C THR A 101 -10.46 10.03 -13.04
N PRO A 102 -10.56 9.07 -12.11
CA PRO A 102 -10.50 7.65 -12.44
C PRO A 102 -11.85 7.15 -12.98
N LEU A 103 -11.81 6.34 -14.03
CA LEU A 103 -12.95 5.57 -14.53
C LEU A 103 -12.58 4.09 -14.57
N VAL A 104 -13.33 3.26 -13.85
CA VAL A 104 -13.20 1.80 -13.90
C VAL A 104 -14.34 1.26 -14.74
N GLY A 105 -14.03 0.57 -15.84
CA GLY A 105 -15.06 0.02 -16.72
C GLY A 105 -16.08 1.05 -17.23
N GLY A 106 -15.69 2.33 -17.30
CA GLY A 106 -16.56 3.45 -17.69
C GLY A 106 -17.41 4.06 -16.58
N SER A 107 -17.23 3.65 -15.31
CA SER A 107 -17.91 4.23 -14.14
C SER A 107 -16.91 4.95 -13.21
N THR A 108 -17.29 6.13 -12.71
CA THR A 108 -16.53 6.88 -11.71
C THR A 108 -16.88 6.51 -10.27
N SER A 109 -17.88 5.63 -10.08
CA SER A 109 -18.36 5.23 -8.75
C SER A 109 -17.66 3.99 -8.19
N SER A 110 -16.77 3.35 -8.97
CA SER A 110 -16.01 2.20 -8.50
C SER A 110 -14.69 2.66 -7.89
N ASP A 111 -14.47 2.29 -6.63
CA ASP A 111 -13.20 2.50 -5.93
C ASP A 111 -12.29 1.26 -5.99
N VAL A 112 -12.71 0.22 -6.71
CA VAL A 112 -11.98 -1.05 -6.81
C VAL A 112 -11.82 -1.42 -8.29
N LEU A 113 -10.63 -1.88 -8.66
CA LEU A 113 -10.28 -2.40 -9.97
C LEU A 113 -10.13 -3.93 -9.89
N LEU A 114 -11.09 -4.67 -10.43
CA LEU A 114 -11.08 -6.13 -10.41
C LEU A 114 -10.13 -6.69 -11.49
N PRO A 115 -9.69 -7.96 -11.36
CA PRO A 115 -8.94 -8.65 -12.41
C PRO A 115 -9.64 -8.58 -13.78
N GLY A 116 -8.91 -8.17 -14.81
CA GLY A 116 -9.39 -8.00 -16.18
C GLY A 116 -10.16 -6.70 -16.45
N GLU A 117 -10.32 -5.83 -15.45
CA GLU A 117 -10.87 -4.49 -15.64
C GLU A 117 -9.79 -3.47 -16.00
N GLU A 118 -10.20 -2.40 -16.67
CA GLU A 118 -9.35 -1.27 -17.03
C GLU A 118 -9.75 -0.02 -16.24
N LEU A 119 -8.72 0.62 -15.68
CA LEU A 119 -8.75 1.93 -15.06
C LEU A 119 -8.23 2.97 -16.04
N LYS A 120 -9.06 3.93 -16.39
CA LYS A 120 -8.68 5.14 -17.13
C LYS A 120 -8.47 6.29 -16.17
N ILE A 121 -7.29 6.89 -16.21
CA ILE A 121 -6.90 8.05 -15.41
C ILE A 121 -6.72 9.24 -16.37
N SER A 122 -7.44 10.32 -16.12
CA SER A 122 -7.27 11.59 -16.83
C SER A 122 -6.75 12.65 -15.86
N VAL A 123 -5.57 13.19 -16.14
CA VAL A 123 -4.87 14.18 -15.28
C VAL A 123 -4.39 15.37 -16.13
N ASP A 124 -4.47 16.57 -15.57
CA ASP A 124 -3.68 17.71 -16.07
C ASP A 124 -2.32 17.68 -15.37
N PRO A 125 -1.23 17.33 -16.08
CA PRO A 125 0.08 17.23 -15.48
C PRO A 125 0.74 18.59 -15.15
N GLY A 126 0.09 19.72 -15.45
CA GLY A 126 0.56 21.06 -15.08
C GLY A 126 1.81 21.53 -15.85
N PHE A 127 2.09 20.94 -17.01
CA PHE A 127 3.19 21.36 -17.86
C PHE A 127 2.89 22.69 -18.56
N SER A 128 3.94 23.46 -18.84
CA SER A 128 3.81 24.68 -19.66
C SER A 128 3.42 24.32 -21.10
N PRO A 129 2.65 25.17 -21.80
CA PRO A 129 2.29 24.95 -23.19
C PRO A 129 3.52 24.65 -24.07
N GLY A 130 3.48 23.55 -24.82
CA GLY A 130 4.57 23.09 -25.70
C GLY A 130 5.59 22.17 -25.02
N VAL A 131 5.48 21.93 -23.71
CA VAL A 131 6.23 20.89 -22.99
C VAL A 131 5.33 19.68 -22.83
N ARG A 132 5.81 18.50 -23.23
CA ARG A 132 5.09 17.23 -23.10
C ARG A 132 5.75 16.31 -22.07
N PRO A 133 4.98 15.53 -21.31
CA PRO A 133 5.53 14.51 -20.43
C PRO A 133 6.26 13.44 -21.24
N SER A 134 7.30 12.84 -20.65
CA SER A 134 8.10 11.80 -21.31
C SER A 134 7.74 10.40 -20.82
N ARG A 135 7.42 10.27 -19.53
CA ARG A 135 7.23 8.97 -18.89
C ARG A 135 6.22 9.03 -17.75
N VAL A 136 5.56 7.90 -17.53
CA VAL A 136 4.65 7.69 -16.41
C VAL A 136 5.05 6.45 -15.63
N LYS A 137 4.80 6.49 -14.32
CA LYS A 137 4.88 5.33 -13.46
C LYS A 137 3.59 5.23 -12.67
N VAL A 138 2.92 4.09 -12.78
CA VAL A 138 1.74 3.77 -11.99
C VAL A 138 2.18 2.86 -10.86
N VAL A 139 1.78 3.17 -9.64
CA VAL A 139 2.06 2.38 -8.44
C VAL A 139 0.73 2.05 -7.78
N VAL A 140 0.50 0.77 -7.51
CA VAL A 140 -0.70 0.26 -6.86
C VAL A 140 -0.32 -0.46 -5.56
N ASP A 141 -1.31 -1.10 -4.94
CA ASP A 141 -1.20 -1.82 -3.67
C ASP A 141 0.08 -2.66 -3.56
N HIS A 142 0.59 -2.72 -2.33
CA HIS A 142 1.82 -3.44 -1.98
C HIS A 142 3.06 -3.02 -2.80
N GLY A 143 3.02 -1.83 -3.42
CA GLY A 143 4.14 -1.26 -4.17
C GLY A 143 4.39 -1.92 -5.53
N VAL A 144 3.42 -2.65 -6.08
CA VAL A 144 3.48 -3.13 -7.46
C VAL A 144 3.43 -1.93 -8.39
N SER A 145 4.31 -1.87 -9.38
CA SER A 145 4.42 -0.69 -10.24
C SER A 145 4.81 -1.02 -11.67
N GLU A 146 4.23 -0.27 -12.59
CA GLU A 146 4.47 -0.40 -14.02
C GLU A 146 5.01 0.92 -14.57
N PHE A 147 5.91 0.83 -15.55
CA PHE A 147 6.51 1.97 -16.23
C PHE A 147 6.06 2.00 -17.69
N ALA A 148 5.72 3.19 -18.19
CA ALA A 148 5.41 3.40 -19.59
C ALA A 148 5.92 4.75 -20.09
N GLU A 149 6.29 4.79 -21.37
CA GLU A 149 6.61 6.03 -22.07
C GLU A 149 5.34 6.66 -22.64
N VAL A 150 5.33 7.99 -22.73
CA VAL A 150 4.22 8.73 -23.33
C VAL A 150 4.38 8.71 -24.85
N ALA A 151 3.31 8.32 -25.56
CA ALA A 151 3.27 8.32 -27.02
C ALA A 151 3.08 9.74 -27.61
#